data_AF-A0A0L0STD0-F1
#
_entry.id   AF-A0A0L0STD0-F1
#
_cell.length_a   1.000
_cell.length_b   1.000
_cell.length_c   1.000
_cell.angle_alpha   90.00
_cell.angle_beta   90.00
_cell.angle_gamma   90.00
#
_symmetry.space_group_name_H-M   'P 1'
#
loop_
_entity.id
_entity.type
_entity.pdbx_description
1 polymer ?
#
loop_
_entity_poly.entity_id
_entity_poly.type
_entity_poly.pdbx_seq_one_letter_code
_entity_poly.pdbx_strand_id
1 'polypeptide(L)'
;MSYTNHAMFNMAREAFQISRGRGIACGANPAASYRVLNRMLINNNWRRTVRDALYFEKPTDKRKRLHRERSERVFREQVSDRVTLAKKMLDMGY
;
A
#
# COMPACT_ATOMS: atom_id res chain seq x y z
N MET A 1 -11.50 22.08 -36.59
CA MET A 1 -10.45 22.07 -35.54
C MET A 1 -11.00 21.69 -34.14
N SER A 2 -11.95 20.74 -34.04
CA SER A 2 -12.63 20.41 -32.75
C SER A 2 -12.17 19.08 -32.11
N TYR A 3 -11.66 18.14 -32.91
CA TYR A 3 -11.30 16.79 -32.45
C TYR A 3 -10.06 16.73 -31.55
N THR A 4 -9.12 17.65 -31.71
CA THR A 4 -7.88 17.70 -30.92
C THR A 4 -8.14 18.08 -29.46
N ASN A 5 -9.04 19.04 -29.22
CA ASN A 5 -9.37 19.48 -27.86
C ASN A 5 -10.14 18.42 -27.06
N HIS A 6 -11.04 17.69 -27.72
CA HIS A 6 -11.81 16.63 -27.07
C HIS A 6 -10.95 15.39 -26.75
N ALA A 7 -9.99 15.04 -27.63
CA ALA A 7 -9.04 13.96 -27.37
C ALA A 7 -8.08 14.30 -26.21
N MET A 8 -7.56 15.53 -26.17
CA MET A 8 -6.70 16.02 -25.09
C MET A 8 -7.44 16.06 -23.74
N PHE A 9 -8.71 16.47 -23.73
CA PHE A 9 -9.53 16.48 -22.51
C PHE A 9 -9.79 15.07 -21.98
N ASN A 10 -10.07 14.11 -22.88
CA ASN A 10 -10.27 12.71 -22.50
C ASN A 10 -8.96 12.07 -21.98
N MET A 11 -7.82 12.31 -22.62
CA MET A 11 -6.51 11.87 -22.13
C MET A 11 -6.17 12.44 -20.76
N ALA A 12 -6.41 13.74 -20.53
CA ALA A 12 -6.17 14.37 -19.23
C ALA A 12 -7.08 13.81 -18.14
N ARG A 13 -8.34 13.51 -18.47
CA ARG A 13 -9.31 12.88 -17.57
C ARG A 13 -8.93 11.43 -17.23
N GLU A 14 -8.45 10.68 -18.20
CA GLU A 14 -7.94 9.31 -17.99
C GLU A 14 -6.65 9.31 -17.17
N ALA A 15 -5.73 10.22 -17.43
CA ALA A 15 -4.53 10.42 -16.60
C ALA A 15 -4.90 10.78 -15.16
N PHE A 16 -5.88 11.66 -14.97
CA PHE A 16 -6.40 12.00 -13.64
C PHE A 16 -7.02 10.78 -12.95
N GLN A 17 -7.82 9.97 -13.65
CA GLN A 17 -8.38 8.70 -13.16
C GLN A 17 -7.29 7.70 -12.75
N ILE A 18 -6.23 7.52 -13.55
CA ILE A 18 -5.08 6.64 -13.24
C ILE A 18 -4.33 7.13 -12.00
N SER A 19 -4.32 8.45 -11.76
CA SER A 19 -3.69 9.07 -10.59
C SER A 19 -4.59 9.15 -9.34
N ARG A 20 -5.88 8.76 -9.43
CA ARG A 20 -6.81 8.83 -8.29
C ARG A 20 -6.30 7.99 -7.12
N GLY A 21 -6.17 8.62 -5.96
CA GLY A 21 -5.62 8.01 -4.74
C GLY A 21 -4.10 7.86 -4.71
N ARG A 22 -3.38 8.39 -5.71
CA ARG A 22 -1.91 8.36 -5.84
C ARG A 22 -1.31 9.75 -6.11
N GLY A 23 -2.13 10.79 -6.07
CA GLY A 23 -1.72 12.20 -6.14
C GLY A 23 -2.02 12.90 -4.83
N ILE A 24 -1.19 13.89 -4.49
CA ILE A 24 -1.41 14.79 -3.36
C ILE A 24 -1.22 16.23 -3.83
N ALA A 25 -1.95 17.17 -3.23
CA ALA A 25 -1.65 18.57 -3.44
C ALA A 25 -0.29 18.91 -2.79
N CYS A 26 0.59 19.56 -3.54
CA CYS A 26 1.86 20.05 -3.01
C CYS A 26 1.62 21.42 -2.36
N GLY A 27 1.85 21.52 -1.05
CA GLY A 27 1.79 22.78 -0.32
C GLY A 27 3.13 23.52 -0.34
N ALA A 28 3.29 24.50 0.55
CA ALA A 28 4.52 25.30 0.68
C ALA A 28 5.79 24.49 1.01
N ASN A 29 5.65 23.27 1.54
CA ASN A 29 6.77 22.37 1.82
C ASN A 29 6.67 21.08 0.96
N PRO A 30 7.38 21.02 -0.17
CA PRO A 30 7.38 19.85 -1.04
C PRO A 30 7.88 18.57 -0.35
N ALA A 31 8.86 18.69 0.55
CA ALA A 31 9.42 17.54 1.26
C ALA A 31 8.38 16.88 2.20
N ALA A 32 7.56 17.69 2.87
CA ALA A 32 6.45 17.18 3.69
C ALA A 32 5.41 16.45 2.84
N SER A 33 5.04 17.03 1.69
CA SER A 33 4.16 16.40 0.71
C SER A 33 4.73 15.05 0.27
N TYR A 34 6.00 14.94 -0.14
CA TYR A 34 6.59 13.66 -0.53
C TYR A 34 6.53 12.58 0.56
N ARG A 35 6.69 12.94 1.85
CA ARG A 35 6.55 11.97 2.96
C ARG A 35 5.11 11.46 3.08
N VAL A 36 4.13 12.34 2.92
CA VAL A 36 2.71 11.95 2.91
C VAL A 36 2.42 11.02 1.75
N LEU A 37 2.88 11.36 0.54
CA LEU A 37 2.73 10.51 -0.63
C LEU A 37 3.37 9.13 -0.40
N ASN A 38 4.59 9.09 0.12
CA ASN A 38 5.28 7.83 0.40
C ASN A 38 4.50 6.98 1.41
N ARG A 39 3.97 7.59 2.48
CA ARG A 39 3.11 6.90 3.46
C ARG A 39 1.84 6.35 2.82
N MET A 40 1.16 7.14 1.97
CA MET A 40 -0.03 6.68 1.24
C MET A 40 0.28 5.48 0.34
N LEU A 41 1.38 5.53 -0.42
CA LEU A 41 1.80 4.43 -1.30
C LEU A 41 2.14 3.15 -0.53
N ILE A 42 2.73 3.29 0.66
CA ILE A 42 3.03 2.16 1.57
C ILE A 42 1.74 1.56 2.13
N ASN A 43 0.83 2.39 2.65
CA ASN A 43 -0.44 1.93 3.22
C ASN A 43 -1.32 1.22 2.18
N ASN A 44 -1.32 1.72 0.94
CA ASN A 44 -2.03 1.10 -0.18
C ASN A 44 -1.29 -0.11 -0.78
N ASN A 45 -0.15 -0.49 -0.21
CA ASN A 45 0.68 -1.62 -0.64
C ASN A 45 1.09 -1.56 -2.13
N TRP A 46 1.15 -0.35 -2.71
CA TRP A 46 1.26 -0.15 -4.16
C TRP A 46 2.54 -0.74 -4.75
N ARG A 47 3.67 -0.54 -4.06
CA ARG A 47 4.97 -1.06 -4.49
C ARG A 47 4.98 -2.58 -4.62
N ARG A 48 4.27 -3.25 -3.72
CA ARG A 48 4.15 -4.70 -3.73
C ARG A 48 3.23 -5.16 -4.85
N THR A 49 2.09 -4.49 -5.06
CA THR A 49 1.19 -4.77 -6.19
C THR A 49 1.92 -4.65 -7.53
N VAL A 50 2.72 -3.60 -7.72
CA VAL A 50 3.52 -3.42 -8.94
C VAL A 50 4.51 -4.59 -9.10
N ARG A 51 5.22 -4.96 -8.03
CA ARG A 51 6.18 -6.08 -8.06
C ARG A 51 5.51 -7.41 -8.39
N ASP A 52 4.39 -7.71 -7.75
CA ASP A 52 3.62 -8.94 -7.96
C ASP A 52 3.00 -8.98 -9.37
N ALA A 53 2.76 -7.81 -10.00
CA ALA A 53 2.23 -7.71 -11.36
C ALA A 53 3.29 -7.79 -12.47
N LEU A 54 4.59 -7.72 -12.15
CA LEU A 54 5.66 -7.79 -13.15
C LEU A 54 5.73 -9.15 -13.86
N TYR A 55 5.36 -10.22 -13.17
CA TYR A 55 5.43 -11.58 -13.69
C TYR A 55 4.12 -12.31 -13.44
N PHE A 56 3.76 -13.21 -14.35
CA PHE A 56 2.58 -14.05 -14.18
C PHE A 56 2.79 -15.07 -13.05
N GLU A 57 1.89 -15.03 -12.06
CA GLU A 57 1.81 -16.02 -10.99
C GLU A 57 0.59 -16.92 -11.23
N LYS A 58 0.78 -18.25 -11.27
CA LYS A 58 -0.34 -19.20 -11.41
C LYS A 58 -1.32 -19.04 -10.23
N PRO A 59 -2.64 -19.16 -10.45
CA PRO A 59 -3.63 -18.96 -9.38
C PRO A 59 -3.45 -19.89 -8.17
N THR A 60 -2.98 -21.12 -8.40
CA THR A 60 -2.68 -22.10 -7.34
C THR A 60 -1.54 -21.64 -6.45
N ASP A 61 -0.48 -21.10 -7.04
CA ASP A 61 0.72 -20.68 -6.32
C ASP A 61 0.44 -19.40 -5.55
N LYS A 62 -0.32 -18.48 -6.17
CA LYS A 62 -0.84 -17.28 -5.52
C LYS A 62 -1.66 -17.61 -4.27
N ARG A 63 -2.54 -18.61 -4.33
CA ARG A 63 -3.33 -19.05 -3.16
C ARG A 63 -2.43 -19.57 -2.04
N LYS A 64 -1.44 -20.41 -2.35
CA LYS A 64 -0.47 -20.94 -1.36
C LYS A 64 0.33 -19.83 -0.71
N ARG A 65 0.83 -18.88 -1.51
CA ARG A 65 1.58 -17.71 -1.03
C ARG A 65 0.73 -16.85 -0.09
N LEU A 66 -0.48 -16.47 -0.48
CA LEU A 66 -1.38 -15.67 0.35
C LEU A 66 -1.75 -16.37 1.66
N HIS A 67 -1.96 -17.69 1.62
CA HIS A 67 -2.25 -18.47 2.83
C HIS A 67 -1.06 -18.46 3.80
N ARG A 68 0.15 -18.70 3.29
CA ARG A 68 1.38 -18.64 4.07
C ARG A 68 1.58 -17.27 4.71
N GLU A 69 1.47 -16.20 3.93
CA GLU A 69 1.63 -14.83 4.43
C GLU A 69 0.60 -14.48 5.50
N ARG A 70 -0.65 -14.94 5.35
CA ARG A 70 -1.68 -14.77 6.36
C ARG A 70 -1.30 -15.49 7.65
N SER A 71 -0.83 -16.74 7.56
CA SER A 71 -0.40 -17.52 8.73
C SER A 71 0.77 -16.85 9.46
N GLU A 72 1.80 -16.41 8.72
CA GLU A 72 2.95 -15.70 9.27
C GLU A 72 2.54 -14.38 9.94
N ARG A 73 1.58 -13.66 9.37
CA ARG A 73 1.03 -12.43 9.96
C ARG A 73 0.32 -12.71 11.29
N VAL A 74 -0.60 -13.68 11.30
CA VAL A 74 -1.35 -14.05 12.51
C VAL A 74 -0.39 -14.51 13.60
N PHE A 75 0.60 -15.33 13.25
CA PHE A 75 1.61 -15.78 14.20
C PHE A 75 2.40 -14.60 14.80
N ARG A 76 2.83 -13.66 13.97
CA ARG A 76 3.54 -12.46 14.42
C ARG A 76 2.70 -11.60 15.37
N GLU A 77 1.42 -11.40 15.04
CA GLU A 77 0.48 -10.66 15.88
C GLU A 77 0.33 -11.35 17.25
N GLN A 78 0.09 -12.66 17.28
CA GLN A 78 -0.03 -13.44 18.52
C GLN A 78 1.25 -13.41 19.37
N VAL A 79 2.42 -13.51 18.75
CA VAL A 79 3.71 -13.40 19.46
C VAL A 79 3.87 -12.00 20.07
N SER A 80 3.54 -10.95 19.31
CA SER A 80 3.59 -9.57 19.78
C SER A 80 2.69 -9.34 20.98
N ASP A 81 1.47 -9.87 20.96
CA ASP A 81 0.51 -9.76 22.06
C ASP A 81 1.01 -10.45 23.32
N ARG A 82 1.56 -11.67 23.19
CA ARG A 82 2.14 -12.43 24.30
C ARG A 82 3.35 -11.73 24.91
N VAL A 83 4.25 -11.19 24.09
CA VAL A 83 5.41 -10.41 24.56
C VAL A 83 4.95 -9.15 25.28
N THR A 84 3.94 -8.47 24.76
CA THR A 84 3.38 -7.26 25.39
C THR A 84 2.76 -7.59 26.73
N LEU A 85 2.03 -8.71 26.84
CA LEU A 85 1.48 -9.18 28.10
C LEU A 85 2.59 -9.54 29.11
N ALA A 86 3.60 -10.29 28.69
CA ALA A 86 4.72 -10.67 29.55
C ALA A 86 5.45 -9.44 30.12
N LYS A 87 5.67 -8.40 29.30
CA LYS A 87 6.24 -7.13 29.75
C LYS A 87 5.37 -6.45 30.81
N LYS A 88 4.05 -6.39 30.58
CA LYS A 88 3.12 -5.83 31.57
C LYS A 88 3.13 -6.62 32.89
N MET A 89 3.21 -7.95 32.82
CA MET A 89 3.28 -8.79 34.02
C MET A 89 4.55 -8.51 34.82
N LEU A 90 5.69 -8.41 34.14
CA LEU A 90 6.97 -8.02 34.75
C LEU A 90 6.88 -6.64 35.41
N ASP A 91 6.29 -5.65 34.73
CA ASP A 91 6.11 -4.30 35.26
C ASP A 91 5.17 -4.28 36.48
N MET A 92 4.22 -5.22 36.57
CA MET A 92 3.32 -5.41 37.72
C MET A 92 3.96 -6.21 38.87
N GLY A 93 5.18 -6.73 38.69
CA GLY A 93 5.91 -7.48 39.71
C GLY A 93 5.52 -8.96 39.82
N TYR A 94 4.93 -9.54 38.78
CA TYR A 94 4.73 -10.99 38.65
C TYR A 94 5.96 -11.71 38.09
#